data_AF-A0A126WVS2-F1
#
_entry.id   AF-A0A126WVS2-F1
#
_cell.length_a   1.000
_cell.length_b   1.000
_cell.length_c   1.000
_cell.angle_alpha   90.00
_cell.angle_beta   90.00
_cell.angle_gamma   90.00
#
_symmetry.space_group_name_H-M   'P 1'
#
loop_
_entity.id
_entity.type
_entity.pdbx_description
1 polymer ?
#
loop_
_entity_poly.entity_id
_entity_poly.type
_entity_poly.pdbx_seq_one_letter_code
_entity_poly.pdbx_strand_id
1 'polypeptide(L)'
;MGLELPVRGSRMSTESSSSQLLMEESLSKPYSNGIREALDQYDYNFVLTDPCLLDHPIVYASEGFLKMTGYSRGEVLGRNSRFLQGPETDRRTVLEIREAIRQEKSCQVSILNYRKDGTTFWNFFHLAPFFSKEEGRVIHFLGVQTPISQCSQVCRSTVTNMLACSTHKNCPTCVGKDFFSQHTSSANSSNNLIYFGSCRREFFRDFSVDLGHSGIYNSFPENGNKGIEEKRTCEVTESDKQRAVTAATRVLSELAHFSKYTGKTPLDRRCDSADLVRLAPISSSLSIALSRIQQSFVLSDPHLPDMPIVHVSNLFLQLTGYSRDEVLGKNCRFLQGPDTNQADIAKIRQSIEVEQPCTVRILNYRKGGNPFWNHLHTAPVRNASGKVAFYIGVQLDVTDIEKYEKTDKGMSSHMKQLGAVGAVRVAVRSLLGVEPSK
;
A
#
# COMPACT_ATOMS: atom_id res chain seq x y z
N MET A 1 -50.67 26.07 -20.39
CA MET A 1 -50.15 24.74 -20.79
C MET A 1 -48.63 24.83 -20.78
N GLY A 2 -48.01 24.55 -19.64
CA GLY A 2 -46.56 24.46 -19.51
C GLY A 2 -46.12 23.02 -19.73
N LEU A 3 -45.09 22.82 -20.56
CA LEU A 3 -44.44 21.53 -20.76
C LEU A 3 -43.15 21.51 -19.93
N GLU A 4 -43.13 20.69 -18.89
CA GLU A 4 -41.93 20.38 -18.11
C GLU A 4 -41.08 19.34 -18.86
N LEU A 5 -39.79 19.62 -18.97
CA LEU A 5 -38.76 18.67 -19.41
C LEU A 5 -38.23 17.90 -18.19
N PRO A 6 -38.03 16.57 -18.26
CA PRO A 6 -37.51 15.83 -17.13
C PRO A 6 -35.99 16.03 -17.01
N VAL A 7 -35.58 16.55 -15.85
CA VAL A 7 -34.19 16.66 -15.42
C VAL A 7 -33.61 15.26 -15.22
N ARG A 8 -32.48 15.00 -15.88
CA ARG A 8 -31.76 13.72 -15.86
C ARG A 8 -31.07 13.54 -14.50
N GLY A 9 -31.62 12.66 -13.66
CA GLY A 9 -31.09 12.31 -12.35
C GLY A 9 -29.71 11.64 -12.39
N SER A 10 -28.92 11.99 -11.37
CA SER A 10 -27.50 11.78 -11.18
C SER A 10 -27.04 10.32 -11.08
N ARG A 11 -25.93 9.99 -11.76
CA ARG A 11 -25.28 8.67 -11.79
C ARG A 11 -24.20 8.49 -10.70
N MET A 12 -24.37 9.10 -9.52
CA MET A 12 -23.33 9.22 -8.47
C MET A 12 -23.48 8.26 -7.27
N SER A 13 -24.49 7.40 -7.22
CA SER A 13 -24.81 6.60 -6.02
C SER A 13 -24.27 5.16 -6.00
N THR A 14 -23.82 4.60 -7.12
CA THR A 14 -23.53 3.15 -7.24
C THR A 14 -22.12 2.73 -6.77
N GLU A 15 -21.12 3.61 -6.88
CA GLU A 15 -19.73 3.30 -6.46
C GLU A 15 -19.55 3.34 -4.94
N SER A 16 -20.28 4.23 -4.25
CA SER A 16 -20.27 4.35 -2.78
C SER A 16 -20.80 3.08 -2.11
N SER A 17 -21.92 2.55 -2.63
CA SER A 17 -22.54 1.33 -2.10
C SER A 17 -21.67 0.08 -2.30
N SER A 18 -20.98 -0.05 -3.43
CA SER A 18 -20.14 -1.22 -3.72
C SER A 18 -18.90 -1.27 -2.83
N SER A 19 -18.28 -0.13 -2.55
CA SER A 19 -17.09 -0.05 -1.69
C SER A 19 -17.42 -0.36 -0.23
N GLN A 20 -18.59 0.07 0.24
CA GLN A 20 -19.06 -0.16 1.60
C GLN A 20 -19.34 -1.65 1.87
N LEU A 21 -19.96 -2.34 0.89
CA LEU A 21 -20.17 -3.79 0.95
C LEU A 21 -18.86 -4.58 1.05
N LEU A 22 -17.83 -4.21 0.27
CA LEU A 22 -16.52 -4.87 0.33
C LEU A 22 -15.85 -4.74 1.71
N MET A 23 -16.03 -3.59 2.39
CA MET A 23 -15.50 -3.38 3.73
C MET A 23 -16.26 -4.19 4.79
N GLU A 24 -17.58 -4.33 4.66
CA GLU A 24 -18.38 -5.20 5.53
C GLU A 24 -18.03 -6.68 5.34
N GLU A 25 -17.82 -7.11 4.09
CA GLU A 25 -17.36 -8.45 3.76
C GLU A 25 -15.97 -8.75 4.32
N SER A 26 -15.06 -7.77 4.34
CA SER A 26 -13.70 -7.92 4.84
C SER A 26 -13.64 -8.43 6.28
N LEU A 27 -14.50 -7.93 7.17
CA LEU A 27 -14.59 -8.41 8.56
C LEU A 27 -15.51 -9.63 8.71
N SER A 28 -16.64 -9.67 8.00
CA SER A 28 -17.64 -10.72 8.20
C SER A 28 -17.24 -12.07 7.60
N LYS A 29 -16.39 -12.11 6.56
CA LYS A 29 -15.85 -13.35 5.98
C LYS A 29 -14.96 -14.11 6.98
N PRO A 30 -13.89 -13.53 7.55
CA PRO A 30 -12.94 -14.25 8.40
C PRO A 30 -13.37 -14.43 9.86
N TYR A 31 -14.29 -13.61 10.37
CA TYR A 31 -14.70 -13.59 11.78
C TYR A 31 -16.17 -13.93 11.96
N SER A 32 -16.54 -14.49 13.12
CA SER A 32 -17.93 -14.69 13.53
C SER A 32 -18.64 -13.38 13.85
N ASN A 33 -19.97 -13.42 13.84
CA ASN A 33 -20.79 -12.30 14.29
C ASN A 33 -20.39 -11.92 15.72
N GLY A 34 -20.44 -10.63 16.07
CA GLY A 34 -20.03 -10.13 17.38
C GLY A 34 -18.61 -9.57 17.45
N ILE A 35 -17.77 -9.75 16.41
CA ILE A 35 -16.38 -9.25 16.45
C ILE A 35 -16.31 -7.73 16.58
N ARG A 36 -17.21 -6.99 15.93
CA ARG A 36 -17.22 -5.51 16.00
C ARG A 36 -17.51 -5.07 17.42
N GLU A 37 -18.54 -5.66 18.02
CA GLU A 37 -18.99 -5.41 19.38
C GLU A 37 -17.91 -5.77 20.40
N ALA A 38 -17.15 -6.85 20.17
CA ALA A 38 -16.02 -7.24 21.01
C ALA A 38 -14.85 -6.25 20.90
N LEU A 39 -14.50 -5.82 19.68
CA LEU A 39 -13.45 -4.83 19.46
C LEU A 39 -13.81 -3.44 20.02
N ASP A 40 -15.08 -3.06 19.94
CA ASP A 40 -15.59 -1.78 20.44
C ASP A 40 -15.54 -1.65 21.98
N GLN A 41 -15.35 -2.77 22.71
CA GLN A 41 -15.16 -2.75 24.17
C GLN A 41 -13.79 -2.23 24.60
N TYR A 42 -12.82 -2.16 23.68
CA TYR A 42 -11.47 -1.75 24.00
C TYR A 42 -11.28 -0.24 23.86
N ASP A 43 -10.78 0.41 24.91
CA ASP A 43 -10.40 1.84 24.91
C ASP A 43 -9.05 2.12 24.21
N TYR A 44 -8.51 1.16 23.47
CA TYR A 44 -7.25 1.32 22.73
C TYR A 44 -7.46 2.13 21.45
N ASN A 45 -6.40 2.79 20.96
CA ASN A 45 -6.41 3.42 19.64
C ASN A 45 -5.81 2.44 18.63
N PHE A 46 -6.65 1.82 17.83
CA PHE A 46 -6.22 0.91 16.78
C PHE A 46 -7.14 0.90 15.56
N VAL A 47 -6.59 0.41 14.46
CA VAL A 47 -7.29 0.15 13.20
C VAL A 47 -6.94 -1.23 12.68
N LEU A 48 -7.86 -1.84 11.91
CA LEU A 48 -7.58 -3.00 11.08
C LEU A 48 -7.58 -2.57 9.61
N THR A 49 -6.57 -3.00 8.86
CA THR A 49 -6.51 -2.81 7.42
C THR A 49 -6.53 -4.15 6.70
N ASP A 50 -7.17 -4.19 5.53
CA ASP A 50 -7.25 -5.40 4.70
C ASP A 50 -6.25 -5.31 3.54
N PRO A 51 -5.18 -6.12 3.54
CA PRO A 51 -4.19 -6.11 2.47
C PRO A 51 -4.68 -6.71 1.13
N CYS A 52 -5.81 -7.40 1.13
CA CYS A 52 -6.42 -7.96 -0.08
C CYS A 52 -7.24 -6.91 -0.85
N LEU A 53 -7.61 -5.81 -0.19
CA LEU A 53 -8.31 -4.69 -0.81
C LEU A 53 -7.32 -3.65 -1.37
N LEU A 54 -7.76 -2.94 -2.41
CA LEU A 54 -6.95 -1.91 -3.07
C LEU A 54 -6.50 -0.86 -2.05
N ASP A 55 -5.19 -0.56 -2.06
CA ASP A 55 -4.58 0.48 -1.23
C ASP A 55 -4.55 0.19 0.29
N HIS A 56 -4.84 -1.05 0.72
CA HIS A 56 -4.83 -1.45 2.13
C HIS A 56 -5.71 -0.54 2.99
N PRO A 57 -7.00 -0.46 2.68
CA PRO A 57 -7.91 0.45 3.35
C PRO A 57 -8.14 0.00 4.79
N ILE A 58 -8.43 0.97 5.65
CA ILE A 58 -8.95 0.72 6.99
C ILE A 58 -10.36 0.15 6.85
N VAL A 59 -10.56 -1.05 7.39
CA VAL A 59 -11.87 -1.75 7.40
C VAL A 59 -12.51 -1.72 8.79
N TYR A 60 -11.73 -1.43 9.82
CA TYR A 60 -12.20 -1.16 11.18
C TYR A 60 -11.36 -0.06 11.84
N ALA A 61 -12.03 0.82 12.58
CA ALA A 61 -11.39 1.83 13.42
C ALA A 61 -12.09 1.89 14.78
N SER A 62 -11.30 1.73 15.84
CA SER A 62 -11.75 1.85 17.23
C SER A 62 -12.22 3.26 17.57
N GLU A 63 -13.10 3.39 18.55
CA GLU A 63 -13.52 4.70 19.07
C GLU A 63 -12.34 5.52 19.62
N GLY A 64 -11.36 4.86 20.26
CA GLY A 64 -10.13 5.51 20.71
C GLY A 64 -9.37 6.16 19.56
N PHE A 65 -9.21 5.46 18.43
CA PHE A 65 -8.58 6.02 17.23
C PHE A 65 -9.32 7.24 16.68
N LEU A 66 -10.66 7.18 16.60
CA LEU A 66 -11.46 8.29 16.09
C LEU A 66 -11.33 9.52 16.98
N LYS A 67 -11.48 9.36 18.31
CA LYS A 67 -11.32 10.43 19.30
C LYS A 67 -9.92 11.04 19.25
N MET A 68 -8.89 10.20 19.21
CA MET A 68 -7.50 10.63 19.17
C MET A 68 -7.21 11.44 17.91
N THR A 69 -7.62 10.96 16.73
CA THR A 69 -7.26 11.62 15.45
C THR A 69 -8.19 12.77 15.08
N GLY A 70 -9.39 12.82 15.65
CA GLY A 70 -10.42 13.80 15.33
C GLY A 70 -11.20 13.51 14.04
N TYR A 71 -10.92 12.40 13.36
CA TYR A 71 -11.67 11.98 12.17
C TYR A 71 -12.90 11.16 12.56
N SER A 72 -13.98 11.34 11.82
CA SER A 72 -15.17 10.50 11.96
C SER A 72 -14.97 9.13 11.29
N ARG A 73 -15.76 8.14 11.71
CA ARG A 73 -15.71 6.79 11.14
C ARG A 73 -15.88 6.78 9.61
N GLY A 74 -16.82 7.57 9.08
CA GLY A 74 -17.06 7.67 7.64
C GLY A 74 -15.91 8.31 6.85
N GLU A 75 -15.08 9.13 7.51
CA GLU A 75 -13.88 9.73 6.90
C GLU A 75 -12.66 8.81 6.96
N VAL A 76 -12.70 7.72 7.72
CA VAL A 76 -11.56 6.83 7.97
C VAL A 76 -11.72 5.52 7.21
N LEU A 77 -12.90 4.91 7.28
CA LEU A 77 -13.17 3.64 6.62
C LEU A 77 -12.97 3.74 5.11
N GLY A 78 -12.31 2.76 4.52
CA GLY A 78 -12.00 2.74 3.08
C GLY A 78 -10.73 3.49 2.68
N ARG A 79 -10.06 4.18 3.61
CA ARG A 79 -8.81 4.91 3.32
C ARG A 79 -7.59 4.21 3.88
N ASN A 80 -6.46 4.37 3.21
CA ASN A 80 -5.17 4.02 3.78
C ASN A 80 -4.79 4.99 4.93
N SER A 81 -4.23 4.47 6.02
CA SER A 81 -3.83 5.27 7.20
C SER A 81 -2.77 6.35 6.95
N ARG A 82 -2.15 6.40 5.75
CA ARG A 82 -1.17 7.44 5.39
C ARG A 82 -1.72 8.87 5.46
N PHE A 83 -3.04 9.07 5.54
CA PHE A 83 -3.61 10.41 5.72
C PHE A 83 -3.19 11.08 7.04
N LEU A 84 -2.67 10.32 8.01
CA LEU A 84 -2.09 10.85 9.24
C LEU A 84 -0.66 11.41 9.04
N GLN A 85 -0.07 11.25 7.85
CA GLN A 85 1.29 11.72 7.53
C GLN A 85 1.22 13.16 6.99
N GLY A 86 2.24 13.96 7.28
CA GLY A 86 2.33 15.34 6.80
C GLY A 86 3.77 15.77 6.51
N PRO A 87 4.01 17.08 6.29
CA PRO A 87 5.29 17.59 5.79
C PRO A 87 6.51 17.25 6.66
N GLU A 88 6.33 17.20 7.98
CA GLU A 88 7.41 16.89 8.93
C GLU A 88 7.51 15.38 9.27
N THR A 89 6.66 14.53 8.68
CA THR A 89 6.73 13.08 8.90
C THR A 89 7.99 12.50 8.24
N ASP A 90 8.86 11.86 9.03
CA ASP A 90 10.10 11.26 8.52
C ASP A 90 9.81 10.16 7.48
N ARG A 91 10.33 10.36 6.26
CA ARG A 91 10.20 9.42 5.15
C ARG A 91 10.92 8.11 5.41
N ARG A 92 12.00 8.09 6.20
CA ARG A 92 12.73 6.85 6.54
C ARG A 92 11.85 5.93 7.38
N THR A 93 11.19 6.46 8.40
CA THR A 93 10.21 5.72 9.20
C THR A 93 9.05 5.21 8.36
N VAL A 94 8.55 6.00 7.40
CA VAL A 94 7.49 5.53 6.47
C VAL A 94 7.96 4.35 5.61
N LEU A 95 9.23 4.37 5.15
CA LEU A 95 9.81 3.26 4.40
C LEU A 95 9.96 2.00 5.26
N GLU A 96 10.33 2.14 6.52
CA GLU A 96 10.42 1.02 7.47
C GLU A 96 9.06 0.34 7.66
N ILE A 97 7.99 1.12 7.85
CA ILE A 97 6.62 0.57 7.94
C ILE A 97 6.25 -0.15 6.64
N ARG A 98 6.52 0.46 5.48
CA ARG A 98 6.23 -0.15 4.17
C ARG A 98 6.98 -1.47 4.00
N GLU A 99 8.22 -1.52 4.45
CA GLU A 99 9.05 -2.72 4.39
C GLU A 99 8.54 -3.82 5.34
N ALA A 100 8.08 -3.46 6.54
CA ALA A 100 7.44 -4.41 7.46
C ALA A 100 6.16 -5.01 6.87
N ILE A 101 5.32 -4.18 6.24
CA ILE A 101 4.15 -4.67 5.48
C ILE A 101 4.61 -5.59 4.33
N ARG A 102 5.66 -5.19 3.60
CA ARG A 102 6.22 -5.98 2.49
C ARG A 102 6.82 -7.31 2.94
N GLN A 103 7.28 -7.41 4.18
CA GLN A 103 7.82 -8.65 4.72
C GLN A 103 6.79 -9.44 5.53
N GLU A 104 5.56 -8.94 5.65
CA GLU A 104 4.52 -9.52 6.53
C GLU A 104 5.03 -9.70 7.97
N LYS A 105 5.72 -8.67 8.48
CA LYS A 105 6.32 -8.66 9.83
C LYS A 105 5.73 -7.56 10.70
N SER A 106 5.78 -7.79 12.00
CA SER A 106 5.52 -6.74 12.98
C SER A 106 6.64 -5.71 12.98
N CYS A 107 6.30 -4.44 13.23
CA CYS A 107 7.27 -3.39 13.49
C CYS A 107 6.75 -2.39 14.52
N GLN A 108 7.67 -1.72 15.20
CA GLN A 108 7.37 -0.66 16.16
C GLN A 108 8.22 0.55 15.83
N VAL A 109 7.57 1.71 15.62
CA VAL A 109 8.27 2.93 15.22
C VAL A 109 7.68 4.16 15.87
N SER A 110 8.51 5.18 16.09
CA SER A 110 8.05 6.52 16.46
C SER A 110 7.88 7.35 15.20
N ILE A 111 6.66 7.83 14.95
CA ILE A 111 6.33 8.61 13.76
C ILE A 111 5.54 9.85 14.15
N LEU A 112 5.88 11.00 13.54
CA LEU A 112 5.11 12.22 13.69
C LEU A 112 3.85 12.15 12.82
N ASN A 113 2.69 12.25 13.44
CA ASN A 113 1.39 12.21 12.78
C ASN A 113 0.60 13.50 12.99
N TYR A 114 -0.39 13.72 12.14
CA TYR A 114 -1.25 14.89 12.11
C TYR A 114 -2.69 14.49 12.42
N ARG A 115 -3.36 15.26 13.26
CA ARG A 115 -4.79 15.16 13.51
C ARG A 115 -5.58 15.89 12.44
N LYS A 116 -6.90 15.73 12.45
CA LYS A 116 -7.81 16.40 11.49
C LYS A 116 -7.70 17.92 11.51
N ASP A 117 -7.45 18.52 12.67
CA ASP A 117 -7.28 19.97 12.86
C ASP A 117 -5.90 20.49 12.42
N GLY A 118 -5.02 19.62 11.94
CA GLY A 118 -3.65 19.95 11.52
C GLY A 118 -2.63 19.95 12.65
N THR A 119 -3.04 19.74 13.91
CA THR A 119 -2.09 19.62 15.03
C THR A 119 -1.28 18.34 14.93
N THR A 120 -0.03 18.39 15.37
CA THR A 120 0.86 17.23 15.34
C THR A 120 0.86 16.47 16.66
N PHE A 121 1.14 15.17 16.59
CA PHE A 121 1.44 14.35 17.74
C PHE A 121 2.44 13.27 17.39
N TRP A 122 3.30 12.93 18.34
CA TRP A 122 4.16 11.75 18.20
C TRP A 122 3.35 10.51 18.48
N ASN A 123 3.44 9.55 17.57
CA ASN A 123 2.77 8.27 17.65
C ASN A 123 3.82 7.17 17.75
N PHE A 124 3.83 6.46 18.87
CA PHE A 124 4.50 5.15 18.93
C PHE A 124 3.57 4.12 18.30
N PHE A 125 3.85 3.81 17.03
CA PHE A 125 3.04 2.97 16.18
C PHE A 125 3.51 1.52 16.23
N HIS A 126 2.59 0.60 16.56
CA HIS A 126 2.83 -0.84 16.52
C HIS A 126 2.00 -1.44 15.38
N LEU A 127 2.68 -1.99 14.38
CA LEU A 127 2.09 -2.77 13.29
C LEU A 127 2.24 -4.26 13.62
N ALA A 128 1.17 -5.04 13.48
CA ALA A 128 1.20 -6.48 13.60
C ALA A 128 0.31 -7.17 12.54
N PRO A 129 0.84 -8.12 11.75
CA PRO A 129 0.02 -8.95 10.87
C PRO A 129 -0.80 -9.98 11.65
N PHE A 130 -2.03 -10.23 11.22
CA PHE A 130 -2.87 -11.33 11.68
C PHE A 130 -3.04 -12.37 10.56
N PHE A 131 -2.60 -13.60 10.81
CA PHE A 131 -2.52 -14.66 9.79
C PHE A 131 -3.72 -15.62 9.83
N SER A 132 -4.11 -16.12 8.66
CA SER A 132 -5.01 -17.26 8.50
C SER A 132 -4.29 -18.55 8.89
N LYS A 133 -4.88 -19.31 9.83
CA LYS A 133 -4.34 -20.61 10.26
C LYS A 133 -4.33 -21.65 9.14
N GLU A 134 -5.29 -21.61 8.22
CA GLU A 134 -5.42 -22.61 7.16
C GLU A 134 -4.53 -22.32 5.93
N GLU A 135 -4.12 -21.07 5.73
CA GLU A 135 -3.53 -20.64 4.46
C GLU A 135 -2.16 -19.97 4.61
N GLY A 136 -1.74 -19.62 5.83
CA GLY A 136 -0.47 -18.95 6.09
C GLY A 136 -0.40 -17.51 5.57
N ARG A 137 -1.54 -16.88 5.30
CA ARG A 137 -1.65 -15.56 4.67
C ARG A 137 -2.11 -14.49 5.66
N VAL A 138 -1.65 -13.25 5.49
CA VAL A 138 -2.15 -12.12 6.29
C VAL A 138 -3.60 -11.81 5.91
N ILE A 139 -4.52 -11.95 6.85
CA ILE A 139 -5.93 -11.57 6.68
C ILE A 139 -6.09 -10.06 6.92
N HIS A 140 -5.47 -9.55 7.98
CA HIS A 140 -5.52 -8.14 8.35
C HIS A 140 -4.19 -7.69 8.93
N PHE A 141 -3.86 -6.41 8.78
CA PHE A 141 -2.86 -5.76 9.61
C PHE A 141 -3.55 -4.97 10.72
N LEU A 142 -3.11 -5.20 11.95
CA LEU A 142 -3.43 -4.39 13.11
C LEU A 142 -2.42 -3.24 13.21
N GLY A 143 -2.93 -2.01 13.26
CA GLY A 143 -2.13 -0.82 13.58
C GLY A 143 -2.60 -0.20 14.88
N VAL A 144 -1.78 -0.27 15.94
CA VAL A 144 -2.04 0.38 17.24
C VAL A 144 -1.30 1.71 17.30
N GLN A 145 -1.99 2.77 17.68
CA GLN A 145 -1.45 4.11 17.83
C GLN A 145 -1.36 4.50 19.31
N THR A 146 -0.15 4.78 19.78
CA THR A 146 0.09 5.21 21.17
C THR A 146 0.65 6.63 21.14
N PRO A 147 -0.18 7.67 21.35
CA PRO A 147 0.32 9.03 21.49
C PRO A 147 1.36 9.13 22.60
N ILE A 148 2.51 9.70 22.29
CA ILE A 148 3.59 9.94 23.25
C ILE A 148 3.83 11.45 23.38
N SER A 149 4.17 11.88 24.59
CA SER A 149 4.42 13.28 24.91
C SER A 149 5.74 13.76 24.31
N GLN A 150 5.74 14.93 23.66
CA GLN A 150 6.95 15.56 23.17
C GLN A 150 7.84 15.98 24.34
N CYS A 151 9.07 15.48 24.40
CA CYS A 151 10.07 16.04 25.31
C CYS A 151 10.46 17.41 24.76
N SER A 152 10.30 18.45 25.58
CA SER A 152 10.76 19.80 25.30
C SER A 152 12.23 19.79 24.90
N GLN A 153 12.58 20.65 23.94
CA GLN A 153 13.94 20.86 23.45
C GLN A 153 14.93 20.80 24.61
N VAL A 154 15.91 19.90 24.53
CA VAL A 154 17.16 20.12 25.21
C VAL A 154 17.70 21.42 24.60
N CYS A 155 17.48 22.54 25.26
CA CYS A 155 18.25 23.76 25.01
C CYS A 155 19.71 23.39 25.24
N ARG A 156 20.41 22.95 24.19
CA ARG A 156 21.86 23.07 24.17
C ARG A 156 22.12 24.57 24.16
N SER A 157 22.38 25.11 25.34
CA SER A 157 23.02 26.40 25.49
C SER A 157 24.36 26.31 24.76
N THR A 158 24.38 26.72 23.50
CA THR A 158 25.62 27.12 22.85
C THR A 158 26.18 28.24 23.72
N VAL A 159 27.45 28.13 24.11
CA VAL A 159 28.17 29.01 25.05
C VAL A 159 28.21 30.49 24.60
N THR A 160 27.59 30.85 23.47
CA THR A 160 27.67 32.18 22.85
C THR A 160 26.56 33.16 23.19
N ASN A 161 25.57 32.84 24.04
CA ASN A 161 24.57 33.81 24.48
C ASN A 161 24.46 33.89 26.01
N MET A 162 25.56 34.22 26.67
CA MET A 162 25.59 34.62 28.09
C MET A 162 25.29 36.12 28.30
N LEU A 163 24.53 36.76 27.39
CA LEU A 163 24.18 38.18 27.48
C LEU A 163 22.69 38.50 27.24
N ALA A 164 21.82 37.51 27.05
CA ALA A 164 20.38 37.74 26.80
C ALA A 164 19.45 37.14 27.87
N CYS A 165 19.95 36.92 29.10
CA CYS A 165 19.12 36.48 30.22
C CYS A 165 19.37 37.37 31.44
N SER A 166 19.04 38.66 31.35
CA SER A 166 19.08 39.60 32.49
C SER A 166 17.72 40.18 32.89
N THR A 167 16.60 39.72 32.32
CA THR A 167 15.29 40.38 32.56
C THR A 167 14.14 39.49 33.05
N HIS A 168 14.36 38.22 33.42
CA HIS A 168 13.33 37.43 34.13
C HIS A 168 13.85 36.82 35.42
N LYS A 169 13.35 37.33 36.55
CA LYS A 169 13.73 37.00 37.92
C LYS A 169 13.30 35.62 38.44
N ASN A 170 12.86 34.66 37.62
CA ASN A 170 12.38 33.35 38.12
C ASN A 170 12.77 32.18 37.19
N CYS A 171 14.04 31.76 37.21
CA CYS A 171 14.49 30.49 36.62
C CYS A 171 15.09 29.59 37.72
N PRO A 172 14.51 28.41 38.05
CA PRO A 172 14.94 27.61 39.21
C PRO A 172 16.22 26.77 39.01
N THR A 173 16.84 26.78 37.83
CA THR A 173 17.87 25.78 37.46
C THR A 173 19.31 26.30 37.40
N CYS A 174 19.56 27.55 37.80
CA CYS A 174 20.89 28.16 37.70
C CYS A 174 21.59 28.23 39.07
N VAL A 175 21.84 27.09 39.71
CA VAL A 175 22.71 27.03 40.90
C VAL A 175 23.75 25.91 40.74
N GLY A 176 24.97 26.34 40.47
CA GLY A 176 26.20 25.64 40.86
C GLY A 176 26.68 24.50 39.96
N LYS A 177 27.76 24.72 39.22
CA LYS A 177 29.12 24.32 39.64
C LYS A 177 30.11 24.53 38.50
N ASP A 178 31.06 25.42 38.76
CA ASP A 178 32.35 25.50 38.10
C ASP A 178 33.09 24.16 38.24
N PHE A 179 33.76 23.68 37.18
CA PHE A 179 35.07 23.00 37.25
C PHE A 179 35.61 22.64 35.84
N PHE A 180 36.82 23.14 35.56
CA PHE A 180 37.87 22.68 34.63
C PHE A 180 37.74 22.79 33.09
N SER A 181 38.37 23.87 32.60
CA SER A 181 39.39 23.94 31.53
C SER A 181 40.10 22.63 31.16
N GLN A 182 40.28 22.32 29.87
CA GLN A 182 41.53 22.56 29.09
C GLN A 182 41.67 21.65 27.84
N HIS A 183 42.24 22.23 26.77
CA HIS A 183 42.97 21.64 25.63
C HIS A 183 42.30 21.30 24.28
N THR A 184 42.88 21.99 23.28
CA THR A 184 42.77 22.00 21.82
C THR A 184 43.71 20.99 21.14
N SER A 185 43.34 20.50 19.93
CA SER A 185 44.17 20.23 18.71
C SER A 185 43.59 19.04 17.91
N SER A 186 43.04 19.22 16.70
CA SER A 186 43.68 19.26 15.37
C SER A 186 44.28 17.93 14.87
N ALA A 187 43.64 17.31 13.86
CA ALA A 187 44.34 16.75 12.67
C ALA A 187 43.34 16.24 11.59
N ASN A 188 43.60 16.63 10.35
CA ASN A 188 43.00 16.16 9.09
C ASN A 188 43.59 14.82 8.63
N SER A 189 42.79 13.99 7.94
CA SER A 189 43.09 13.36 6.62
C SER A 189 41.86 12.57 6.16
N SER A 190 41.17 12.91 5.06
CA SER A 190 41.45 12.58 3.64
C SER A 190 41.20 11.11 3.26
N ASN A 191 40.04 10.85 2.63
CA ASN A 191 39.88 10.25 1.28
C ASN A 191 38.84 9.12 1.09
N ASN A 192 38.13 9.29 -0.03
CA ASN A 192 37.50 8.31 -0.94
C ASN A 192 36.02 7.91 -0.77
N LEU A 193 35.15 8.79 -1.28
CA LEU A 193 34.37 8.63 -2.53
C LEU A 193 33.92 7.20 -2.94
N ILE A 194 32.62 6.92 -2.84
CA ILE A 194 31.87 6.17 -3.88
C ILE A 194 30.50 6.85 -4.08
N TYR A 195 30.34 7.44 -5.26
CA TYR A 195 29.12 8.08 -5.74
C TYR A 195 28.23 7.03 -6.41
N PHE A 196 27.10 6.69 -5.80
CA PHE A 196 25.97 6.08 -6.53
C PHE A 196 24.90 7.14 -6.73
N GLY A 197 24.97 7.76 -7.91
CA GLY A 197 23.86 8.55 -8.43
C GLY A 197 22.65 7.64 -8.67
N SER A 198 21.49 8.06 -8.20
CA SER A 198 20.22 7.57 -8.71
C SER A 198 19.21 8.71 -8.70
N CYS A 199 18.95 9.19 -9.91
CA CYS A 199 17.87 10.08 -10.25
C CYS A 199 16.51 9.45 -9.93
N ARG A 200 15.66 10.17 -9.20
CA ARG A 200 14.21 10.26 -9.51
C ARG A 200 13.60 11.41 -8.73
N ARG A 201 13.29 12.50 -9.45
CA ARG A 201 12.39 13.56 -8.97
C ARG A 201 10.97 13.02 -9.08
N GLU A 202 10.29 12.87 -7.95
CA GLU A 202 8.84 12.69 -7.92
C GLU A 202 8.21 14.08 -7.94
N PHE A 203 7.77 14.53 -9.12
CA PHE A 203 6.92 15.70 -9.26
C PHE A 203 5.48 15.29 -8.89
N PHE A 204 5.03 15.71 -7.72
CA PHE A 204 3.60 15.78 -7.42
C PHE A 204 3.02 17.02 -8.11
N ARG A 205 2.01 16.81 -8.97
CA ARG A 205 1.13 17.87 -9.45
C ARG A 205 0.01 18.00 -8.42
N ASP A 206 0.13 18.99 -7.54
CA ASP A 206 -0.98 19.46 -6.72
C ASP A 206 -1.77 20.54 -7.45
N PHE A 207 -3.04 20.62 -7.05
CA PHE A 207 -4.08 21.48 -7.58
C PHE A 207 -3.68 22.95 -7.66
N SER A 208 -4.01 23.54 -8.80
CA SER A 208 -3.88 24.97 -9.10
C SER A 208 -4.79 25.78 -8.16
N VAL A 209 -4.19 26.60 -7.30
CA VAL A 209 -4.79 27.87 -6.91
C VAL A 209 -3.87 28.96 -7.43
N ASP A 210 -4.41 29.66 -8.41
CA ASP A 210 -3.82 30.70 -9.21
C ASP A 210 -3.64 31.98 -8.36
N LEU A 211 -2.44 32.53 -8.28
CA LEU A 211 -2.19 33.92 -7.91
C LEU A 211 -0.78 34.35 -8.38
N GLY A 212 -0.76 35.17 -9.44
CA GLY A 212 0.13 36.33 -9.55
C GLY A 212 1.54 36.12 -10.12
N HIS A 213 1.73 36.55 -11.36
CA HIS A 213 3.00 36.67 -12.09
C HIS A 213 4.00 37.65 -11.42
N SER A 214 5.29 37.29 -11.38
CA SER A 214 6.36 37.96 -12.15
C SER A 214 7.69 37.24 -11.94
N GLY A 215 8.39 36.91 -13.03
CA GLY A 215 9.72 36.31 -13.00
C GLY A 215 10.77 37.33 -13.41
N ILE A 216 11.85 37.46 -12.63
CA ILE A 216 13.14 38.01 -13.07
C ILE A 216 14.29 37.27 -12.34
N TYR A 217 15.09 36.56 -13.14
CA TYR A 217 16.53 36.26 -13.08
C TYR A 217 17.34 36.14 -11.77
N ASN A 218 17.96 34.96 -11.63
CA ASN A 218 19.33 34.64 -11.16
C ASN A 218 20.04 35.56 -10.16
N SER A 219 20.26 35.04 -8.95
CA SER A 219 21.58 35.01 -8.27
C SER A 219 21.48 34.19 -6.96
N PHE A 220 22.11 33.02 -6.92
CA PHE A 220 22.38 32.32 -5.66
C PHE A 220 23.81 32.68 -5.21
N PRO A 221 24.01 33.39 -4.09
CA PRO A 221 25.27 33.31 -3.38
C PRO A 221 25.25 32.03 -2.53
N GLU A 222 26.25 31.18 -2.74
CA GLU A 222 26.59 30.10 -1.83
C GLU A 222 26.83 30.67 -0.43
N ASN A 223 25.99 30.28 0.53
CA ASN A 223 26.32 30.45 1.93
C ASN A 223 26.23 29.08 2.59
N GLY A 224 27.40 28.50 2.84
CA GLY A 224 27.58 27.21 3.49
C GLY A 224 27.17 27.28 4.95
N ASN A 225 25.88 27.11 5.22
CA ASN A 225 25.42 26.63 6.51
C ASN A 225 25.20 25.12 6.37
N LYS A 226 26.16 24.33 6.89
CA LYS A 226 25.90 22.94 7.26
C LYS A 226 24.84 22.96 8.36
N GLY A 227 23.58 23.01 7.96
CA GLY A 227 22.45 22.74 8.83
C GLY A 227 22.60 21.31 9.33
N ILE A 228 23.00 21.17 10.58
CA ILE A 228 22.78 19.94 11.33
C ILE A 228 21.25 19.79 11.33
N GLU A 229 20.72 18.86 10.53
CA GLU A 229 19.32 18.45 10.66
C GLU A 229 19.16 17.90 12.08
N GLU A 230 18.70 18.74 13.01
CA GLU A 230 18.26 18.33 14.33
C GLU A 230 17.09 17.35 14.14
N LYS A 231 17.42 16.06 14.15
CA LYS A 231 16.44 14.99 14.19
C LYS A 231 15.65 15.17 15.49
N ARG A 232 14.43 15.71 15.40
CA ARG A 232 13.48 15.76 16.52
C ARG A 232 13.22 14.32 16.96
N THR A 233 13.89 13.86 18.00
CA THR A 233 13.69 12.53 18.59
C THR A 233 12.82 12.68 19.83
N CYS A 234 11.67 12.01 19.83
CA CYS A 234 10.86 11.85 21.03
C CYS A 234 11.33 10.59 21.79
N GLU A 235 11.56 10.71 23.09
CA GLU A 235 11.85 9.54 23.92
C GLU A 235 10.56 8.75 24.16
N VAL A 236 10.57 7.47 23.78
CA VAL A 236 9.49 6.52 24.04
C VAL A 236 9.78 5.85 25.37
N THR A 237 8.86 5.95 26.33
CA THR A 237 9.03 5.28 27.62
C THR A 237 8.76 3.78 27.49
N GLU A 238 9.32 2.95 28.39
CA GLU A 238 8.98 1.52 28.44
C GLU A 238 7.48 1.29 28.73
N SER A 239 6.83 2.22 29.45
CA SER A 239 5.38 2.19 29.66
C SER A 239 4.61 2.37 28.35
N ASP A 240 5.05 3.26 27.46
CA ASP A 240 4.44 3.44 26.13
C ASP A 240 4.55 2.17 25.29
N LYS A 241 5.75 1.55 25.28
CA LYS A 241 5.98 0.28 24.58
C LYS A 241 5.07 -0.82 25.13
N GLN A 242 4.99 -0.93 26.45
CA GLN A 242 4.16 -1.94 27.11
C GLN A 242 2.67 -1.73 26.81
N ARG A 243 2.19 -0.48 26.79
CA ARG A 243 0.81 -0.17 26.39
C ARG A 243 0.52 -0.60 24.96
N ALA A 244 1.40 -0.27 24.01
CA ALA A 244 1.24 -0.64 22.61
C ALA A 244 1.22 -2.16 22.40
N VAL A 245 2.15 -2.88 23.04
CA VAL A 245 2.20 -4.36 22.98
C VAL A 245 0.96 -4.98 23.60
N THR A 246 0.55 -4.50 24.78
CA THR A 246 -0.63 -5.03 25.48
C THR A 246 -1.90 -4.84 24.64
N ALA A 247 -2.09 -3.66 24.06
CA ALA A 247 -3.20 -3.39 23.15
C ALA A 247 -3.17 -4.32 21.93
N ALA A 248 -2.00 -4.47 21.29
CA ALA A 248 -1.84 -5.35 20.15
C ALA A 248 -2.18 -6.80 20.50
N THR A 249 -1.64 -7.34 21.59
CA THR A 249 -1.88 -8.72 22.03
C THR A 249 -3.34 -8.97 22.36
N ARG A 250 -4.02 -8.03 23.04
CA ARG A 250 -5.44 -8.18 23.38
C ARG A 250 -6.32 -8.21 22.13
N VAL A 251 -6.13 -7.26 21.22
CA VAL A 251 -6.89 -7.22 19.96
C VAL A 251 -6.62 -8.46 19.11
N LEU A 252 -5.36 -8.88 18.96
CA LEU A 252 -5.03 -10.11 18.21
C LEU A 252 -5.65 -11.37 18.85
N SER A 253 -5.73 -11.42 20.18
CA SER A 253 -6.40 -12.51 20.91
C SER A 253 -7.90 -12.55 20.61
N GLU A 254 -8.57 -11.39 20.53
CA GLU A 254 -9.98 -11.32 20.13
C GLU A 254 -10.19 -11.74 18.69
N LEU A 255 -9.36 -11.25 17.78
CA LEU A 255 -9.41 -11.66 16.37
C LEU A 255 -9.24 -13.18 16.25
N ALA A 256 -8.34 -13.77 17.04
CA ALA A 256 -8.18 -15.22 17.11
C ALA A 256 -9.41 -15.91 17.71
N HIS A 257 -10.01 -15.37 18.77
CA HIS A 257 -11.19 -15.95 19.41
C HIS A 257 -12.39 -16.00 18.47
N PHE A 258 -12.66 -14.90 17.76
CA PHE A 258 -13.77 -14.79 16.80
C PHE A 258 -13.41 -15.33 15.41
N SER A 259 -12.16 -15.73 15.16
CA SER A 259 -11.80 -16.23 13.85
C SER A 259 -12.50 -17.55 13.56
N LYS A 260 -13.21 -17.61 12.43
CA LYS A 260 -13.82 -18.83 11.90
C LYS A 260 -12.77 -19.89 11.51
N TYR A 261 -11.49 -19.51 11.45
CA TYR A 261 -10.37 -20.39 11.15
C TYR A 261 -9.82 -21.10 12.40
N THR A 262 -10.37 -20.82 13.60
CA THR A 262 -9.97 -21.42 14.87
C THR A 262 -10.97 -22.48 15.29
N GLY A 263 -10.70 -23.75 14.98
CA GLY A 263 -11.60 -24.85 15.33
C GLY A 263 -11.54 -26.10 14.46
N LYS A 264 -10.76 -26.11 13.37
CA LYS A 264 -10.46 -27.35 12.64
C LYS A 264 -9.15 -27.93 13.16
N THR A 265 -9.26 -29.00 13.94
CA THR A 265 -8.14 -29.90 14.20
C THR A 265 -7.54 -30.40 12.87
N PRO A 266 -6.22 -30.61 12.77
CA PRO A 266 -5.62 -31.33 11.66
C PRO A 266 -5.94 -32.82 11.83
N LEU A 267 -7.19 -33.19 11.55
CA LEU A 267 -7.52 -34.59 11.37
C LEU A 267 -7.43 -34.91 9.89
N ASP A 268 -6.38 -35.65 9.57
CA ASP A 268 -6.25 -36.55 8.44
C ASP A 268 -7.61 -37.02 7.89
N ARG A 269 -8.08 -36.31 6.88
CA ARG A 269 -8.98 -36.83 5.86
C ARG A 269 -8.59 -36.14 4.57
N ARG A 270 -8.01 -36.92 3.67
CA ARG A 270 -8.20 -36.73 2.23
C ARG A 270 -9.69 -36.46 2.01
N CYS A 271 -10.04 -35.20 1.79
CA CYS A 271 -11.22 -34.88 1.01
C CYS A 271 -10.80 -35.04 -0.44
N ASP A 272 -10.95 -36.27 -0.95
CA ASP A 272 -11.24 -36.47 -2.36
C ASP A 272 -12.61 -35.84 -2.64
N SER A 273 -12.56 -34.53 -2.89
CA SER A 273 -13.59 -33.74 -3.53
C SER A 273 -12.81 -32.72 -4.34
N ALA A 274 -12.41 -33.14 -5.55
CA ALA A 274 -11.97 -32.25 -6.61
C ALA A 274 -12.97 -31.08 -6.70
N ASP A 275 -12.53 -29.84 -6.43
CA ASP A 275 -13.10 -28.58 -6.95
C ASP A 275 -12.66 -27.31 -6.19
N LEU A 276 -11.88 -27.41 -5.11
CA LEU A 276 -11.29 -26.22 -4.46
C LEU A 276 -9.78 -26.39 -4.25
N VAL A 277 -9.04 -26.42 -5.37
CA VAL A 277 -7.61 -26.07 -5.35
C VAL A 277 -7.54 -24.61 -4.89
N ARG A 278 -7.29 -24.42 -3.60
CA ARG A 278 -7.13 -23.11 -2.96
C ARG A 278 -6.00 -22.39 -3.68
N LEU A 279 -6.36 -21.45 -4.55
CA LEU A 279 -5.45 -20.45 -5.08
C LEU A 279 -4.80 -19.79 -3.88
N ALA A 280 -3.48 -19.79 -3.80
CA ALA A 280 -2.80 -18.87 -2.93
C ALA A 280 -2.92 -17.47 -3.56
N PRO A 281 -3.73 -16.52 -3.03
CA PRO A 281 -3.57 -15.13 -3.35
C PRO A 281 -2.14 -14.74 -2.98
N ILE A 282 -1.63 -13.89 -3.84
CA ILE A 282 -0.26 -13.42 -3.79
C ILE A 282 -0.04 -12.63 -2.48
N SER A 283 1.18 -12.62 -1.96
CA SER A 283 1.50 -11.92 -0.70
C SER A 283 0.99 -10.48 -0.71
N SER A 284 0.62 -9.98 0.48
CA SER A 284 0.11 -8.62 0.67
C SER A 284 1.04 -7.57 0.04
N SER A 285 2.33 -7.78 0.20
CA SER A 285 3.46 -7.07 -0.37
C SER A 285 3.43 -6.97 -1.90
N LEU A 286 3.13 -8.08 -2.57
CA LEU A 286 3.00 -8.12 -4.03
C LEU A 286 1.72 -7.39 -4.44
N SER A 287 0.62 -7.62 -3.72
CA SER A 287 -0.65 -6.91 -3.94
C SER A 287 -0.46 -5.39 -3.95
N ILE A 288 0.28 -4.84 -2.97
CA ILE A 288 0.61 -3.40 -2.92
C ILE A 288 1.36 -2.96 -4.17
N ALA A 289 2.43 -3.67 -4.51
CA ALA A 289 3.27 -3.28 -5.64
C ALA A 289 2.49 -3.30 -6.95
N LEU A 290 1.61 -4.30 -7.11
CA LEU A 290 0.75 -4.46 -8.28
C LEU A 290 -0.37 -3.41 -8.34
N SER A 291 -0.91 -2.97 -7.19
CA SER A 291 -1.99 -1.98 -7.12
C SER A 291 -1.64 -0.62 -7.75
N ARG A 292 -0.35 -0.29 -7.88
CA ARG A 292 0.14 0.97 -8.45
C ARG A 292 0.18 0.99 -9.97
N ILE A 293 0.03 -0.17 -10.62
CA ILE A 293 0.14 -0.32 -12.06
C ILE A 293 -1.19 0.13 -12.69
N GLN A 294 -1.15 1.21 -13.48
CA GLN A 294 -2.33 1.82 -14.11
C GLN A 294 -2.63 1.21 -15.49
N GLN A 295 -2.56 -0.12 -15.59
CA GLN A 295 -2.92 -0.86 -16.80
C GLN A 295 -3.91 -1.99 -16.45
N SER A 296 -4.71 -2.41 -17.44
CA SER A 296 -5.51 -3.64 -17.33
C SER A 296 -4.58 -4.84 -17.43
N PHE A 297 -4.44 -5.62 -16.36
CA PHE A 297 -3.66 -6.84 -16.38
C PHE A 297 -4.19 -7.89 -15.40
N VAL A 298 -3.77 -9.14 -15.63
CA VAL A 298 -3.96 -10.28 -14.74
C VAL A 298 -2.64 -11.02 -14.55
N LEU A 299 -2.48 -11.68 -13.41
CA LEU A 299 -1.45 -12.68 -13.17
C LEU A 299 -2.10 -14.04 -13.02
N SER A 300 -1.59 -15.02 -13.76
CA SER A 300 -1.99 -16.42 -13.67
C SER A 300 -0.85 -17.27 -13.17
N ASP A 301 -1.16 -18.31 -12.39
CA ASP A 301 -0.18 -19.21 -11.83
C ASP A 301 -0.02 -20.46 -12.71
N PRO A 302 1.10 -20.63 -13.43
CA PRO A 302 1.32 -21.78 -14.30
C PRO A 302 1.56 -23.10 -13.55
N HIS A 303 1.77 -23.06 -12.23
CA HIS A 303 2.00 -24.25 -11.42
C HIS A 303 0.72 -24.86 -10.88
N LEU A 304 -0.42 -24.17 -11.01
CA LEU A 304 -1.73 -24.66 -10.64
C LEU A 304 -2.47 -25.26 -11.85
N PRO A 305 -3.32 -26.29 -11.65
CA PRO A 305 -4.13 -26.87 -12.71
C PRO A 305 -4.92 -25.81 -13.46
N ASP A 306 -4.91 -25.87 -14.79
CA ASP A 306 -5.59 -24.94 -15.69
C ASP A 306 -5.07 -23.48 -15.71
N MET A 307 -3.94 -23.19 -15.05
CA MET A 307 -3.31 -21.86 -15.01
C MET A 307 -4.30 -20.74 -14.65
N PRO A 308 -4.89 -20.81 -13.45
CA PRO A 308 -5.93 -19.89 -13.02
C PRO A 308 -5.36 -18.51 -12.72
N ILE A 309 -6.21 -17.49 -12.82
CA ILE A 309 -5.90 -16.12 -12.42
C ILE A 309 -5.79 -16.06 -10.89
N VAL A 310 -4.65 -15.60 -10.39
CA VAL A 310 -4.35 -15.40 -8.96
C VAL A 310 -4.31 -13.93 -8.56
N HIS A 311 -4.24 -13.02 -9.53
CA HIS A 311 -4.40 -11.58 -9.30
C HIS A 311 -4.98 -10.87 -10.52
N VAL A 312 -5.77 -9.83 -10.26
CA VAL A 312 -6.46 -9.05 -11.28
C VAL A 312 -6.45 -7.56 -10.93
N SER A 313 -6.07 -6.73 -11.90
CA SER A 313 -6.08 -5.28 -11.74
C SER A 313 -7.51 -4.73 -11.82
N ASN A 314 -7.78 -3.60 -11.16
CA ASN A 314 -9.11 -2.98 -11.22
C ASN A 314 -9.48 -2.54 -12.64
N LEU A 315 -8.51 -2.10 -13.43
CA LEU A 315 -8.74 -1.71 -14.82
C LEU A 315 -9.18 -2.91 -15.67
N PHE A 316 -8.75 -4.12 -15.34
CA PHE A 316 -9.28 -5.33 -15.98
C PHE A 316 -10.74 -5.59 -15.61
N LEU A 317 -11.11 -5.40 -14.34
CA LEU A 317 -12.50 -5.56 -13.90
C LEU A 317 -13.41 -4.53 -14.58
N GLN A 318 -12.97 -3.27 -14.65
CA GLN A 318 -13.68 -2.20 -15.36
C GLN A 318 -13.79 -2.47 -16.86
N LEU A 319 -12.71 -2.95 -17.48
CA LEU A 319 -12.69 -3.32 -18.88
C LEU A 319 -13.69 -4.46 -19.14
N THR A 320 -13.63 -5.54 -18.37
CA THR A 320 -14.36 -6.76 -18.72
C THR A 320 -15.78 -6.80 -18.15
N GLY A 321 -16.07 -6.00 -17.12
CA GLY A 321 -17.34 -5.97 -16.41
C GLY A 321 -17.55 -7.13 -15.43
N TYR A 322 -16.54 -7.98 -15.21
CA TYR A 322 -16.60 -9.05 -14.22
C TYR A 322 -16.18 -8.54 -12.83
N SER A 323 -16.74 -9.15 -11.78
CA SER A 323 -16.27 -8.91 -10.42
C SER A 323 -14.99 -9.69 -10.13
N ARG A 324 -14.26 -9.30 -9.08
CA ARG A 324 -13.03 -9.99 -8.69
C ARG A 324 -13.28 -11.46 -8.35
N ASP A 325 -14.33 -11.75 -7.60
CA ASP A 325 -14.68 -13.12 -7.19
C ASP A 325 -15.10 -14.01 -8.38
N GLU A 326 -15.63 -13.40 -9.44
CA GLU A 326 -15.97 -14.13 -10.67
C GLU A 326 -14.75 -14.49 -11.52
N VAL A 327 -13.62 -13.80 -11.33
CA VAL A 327 -12.42 -13.89 -12.16
C VAL A 327 -11.33 -14.73 -11.49
N LEU A 328 -11.09 -14.50 -10.20
CA LEU A 328 -10.07 -15.24 -9.46
C LEU A 328 -10.38 -16.73 -9.50
N GLY A 329 -9.36 -17.54 -9.82
CA GLY A 329 -9.49 -18.98 -9.93
C GLY A 329 -9.89 -19.53 -11.28
N LYS A 330 -10.29 -18.66 -12.21
CA LYS A 330 -10.60 -19.09 -13.57
C LYS A 330 -9.41 -18.86 -14.48
N ASN A 331 -9.28 -19.70 -15.49
CA ASN A 331 -8.44 -19.39 -16.63
C ASN A 331 -9.05 -18.23 -17.44
N CYS A 332 -8.22 -17.32 -17.98
CA CYS A 332 -8.66 -16.15 -18.75
C CYS A 332 -9.52 -16.46 -19.99
N ARG A 333 -9.60 -17.73 -20.43
CA ARG A 333 -10.40 -18.13 -21.60
C ARG A 333 -11.89 -17.85 -21.47
N PHE A 334 -12.42 -17.54 -20.28
CA PHE A 334 -13.82 -17.10 -20.12
C PHE A 334 -14.13 -15.81 -20.90
N LEU A 335 -13.12 -15.03 -21.31
CA LEU A 335 -13.30 -13.87 -22.20
C LEU A 335 -13.47 -14.26 -23.67
N GLN A 336 -13.30 -15.53 -24.05
CA GLN A 336 -13.43 -16.01 -25.43
C GLN A 336 -14.90 -16.33 -25.72
N GLY A 337 -15.31 -16.24 -26.98
CA GLY A 337 -16.67 -16.54 -27.42
C GLY A 337 -16.72 -17.09 -28.85
N PRO A 338 -17.91 -17.17 -29.45
CA PRO A 338 -18.14 -17.89 -30.70
C PRO A 338 -17.24 -17.45 -31.86
N ASP A 339 -16.96 -16.15 -31.98
CA ASP A 339 -16.19 -15.58 -33.08
C ASP A 339 -14.71 -15.39 -32.73
N THR A 340 -14.26 -15.87 -31.56
CA THR A 340 -12.85 -15.82 -31.20
C THR A 340 -12.02 -16.74 -32.11
N ASN A 341 -11.06 -16.16 -32.83
CA ASN A 341 -10.22 -16.88 -33.78
C ASN A 341 -9.34 -17.94 -33.09
N GLN A 342 -9.50 -19.20 -33.51
CA GLN A 342 -8.73 -20.34 -32.99
C GLN A 342 -7.23 -20.26 -33.29
N ALA A 343 -6.83 -19.62 -34.40
CA ALA A 343 -5.42 -19.43 -34.72
C ALA A 343 -4.71 -18.51 -33.71
N ASP A 344 -5.40 -17.50 -33.18
CA ASP A 344 -4.83 -16.61 -32.18
C ASP A 344 -4.77 -17.28 -30.79
N ILE A 345 -5.77 -18.12 -30.47
CA ILE A 345 -5.72 -18.99 -29.27
C ILE A 345 -4.51 -19.94 -29.35
N ALA A 346 -4.29 -20.57 -30.51
CA ALA A 346 -3.17 -21.48 -30.73
C ALA A 346 -1.82 -20.78 -30.54
N LYS A 347 -1.66 -19.55 -31.06
CA LYS A 347 -0.44 -18.74 -30.87
C LYS A 347 -0.17 -18.46 -29.38
N ILE A 348 -1.21 -18.09 -28.61
CA ILE A 348 -1.05 -17.86 -27.16
C ILE A 348 -0.62 -19.17 -26.49
N ARG A 349 -1.29 -20.29 -26.77
CA ARG A 349 -0.96 -21.60 -26.18
C ARG A 349 0.48 -22.00 -26.47
N GLN A 350 0.90 -21.90 -27.74
CA GLN A 350 2.27 -22.21 -28.15
C GLN A 350 3.28 -21.33 -27.43
N SER A 351 3.02 -20.02 -27.30
CA SER A 351 3.93 -19.10 -26.59
C SER A 351 4.08 -19.42 -25.11
N ILE A 352 3.02 -19.90 -24.47
CA ILE A 352 3.05 -20.36 -23.08
C ILE A 352 3.92 -21.61 -23.00
N GLU A 353 3.71 -22.60 -23.88
CA GLU A 353 4.47 -23.86 -23.90
C GLU A 353 5.98 -23.63 -24.08
N VAL A 354 6.39 -22.66 -24.90
CA VAL A 354 7.81 -22.33 -25.12
C VAL A 354 8.35 -21.26 -24.17
N GLU A 355 7.56 -20.83 -23.18
CA GLU A 355 7.90 -19.76 -22.23
C GLU A 355 8.36 -18.44 -22.89
N GLN A 356 7.67 -17.99 -23.93
CA GLN A 356 7.96 -16.76 -24.66
C GLN A 356 6.83 -15.72 -24.56
N PRO A 357 7.15 -14.42 -24.63
CA PRO A 357 6.13 -13.38 -24.79
C PRO A 357 5.37 -13.51 -26.11
N CYS A 358 4.10 -13.16 -26.10
CA CYS A 358 3.25 -13.15 -27.29
C CYS A 358 2.31 -11.96 -27.27
N THR A 359 2.19 -11.27 -28.40
CA THR A 359 1.20 -10.21 -28.60
C THR A 359 0.24 -10.62 -29.70
N VAL A 360 -1.05 -10.63 -29.42
CA VAL A 360 -2.10 -10.92 -30.40
C VAL A 360 -3.23 -9.92 -30.29
N ARG A 361 -3.93 -9.68 -31.41
CA ARG A 361 -5.21 -8.97 -31.40
C ARG A 361 -6.31 -10.02 -31.46
N ILE A 362 -6.94 -10.29 -30.32
CA ILE A 362 -7.94 -11.35 -30.16
C ILE A 362 -9.31 -10.75 -29.87
N LEU A 363 -10.37 -11.33 -30.44
CA LEU A 363 -11.74 -10.94 -30.13
C LEU A 363 -12.16 -11.54 -28.79
N ASN A 364 -12.55 -10.69 -27.84
CA ASN A 364 -13.02 -11.09 -26.52
C ASN A 364 -14.41 -10.53 -26.24
N TYR A 365 -15.07 -11.06 -25.23
CA TYR A 365 -16.43 -10.72 -24.84
C TYR A 365 -16.45 -10.30 -23.37
N ARG A 366 -17.12 -9.17 -23.09
CA ARG A 366 -17.35 -8.69 -21.72
C ARG A 366 -18.42 -9.54 -21.04
N LYS A 367 -18.62 -9.37 -19.73
CA LYS A 367 -19.66 -10.06 -18.95
C LYS A 367 -21.07 -9.96 -19.58
N GLY A 368 -21.40 -8.81 -20.16
CA GLY A 368 -22.69 -8.59 -20.85
C GLY A 368 -22.77 -9.16 -22.27
N GLY A 369 -21.77 -9.92 -22.73
CA GLY A 369 -21.72 -10.50 -24.08
C GLY A 369 -21.27 -9.54 -25.18
N ASN A 370 -20.99 -8.27 -24.87
CA ASN A 370 -20.52 -7.31 -25.86
C ASN A 370 -19.09 -7.66 -26.33
N PRO A 371 -18.85 -7.79 -27.65
CA PRO A 371 -17.53 -8.06 -28.17
C PRO A 371 -16.62 -6.83 -28.07
N PHE A 372 -15.32 -7.05 -27.90
CA PHE A 372 -14.28 -6.04 -27.98
C PHE A 372 -12.98 -6.63 -28.51
N TRP A 373 -12.24 -5.84 -29.29
CA TRP A 373 -10.93 -6.22 -29.78
C TRP A 373 -9.89 -6.02 -28.67
N ASN A 374 -9.37 -7.11 -28.13
CA ASN A 374 -8.32 -7.08 -27.13
C ASN A 374 -6.95 -7.21 -27.81
N HIS A 375 -6.17 -6.14 -27.80
CA HIS A 375 -4.74 -6.24 -28.05
C HIS A 375 -4.09 -6.79 -26.78
N LEU A 376 -3.90 -8.10 -26.75
CA LEU A 376 -3.40 -8.84 -25.60
C LEU A 376 -1.89 -9.05 -25.73
N HIS A 377 -1.15 -8.62 -24.72
CA HIS A 377 0.25 -8.98 -24.54
C HIS A 377 0.38 -9.95 -23.36
N THR A 378 0.93 -11.14 -23.61
CA THR A 378 1.22 -12.16 -22.60
C THR A 378 2.72 -12.35 -22.46
N ALA A 379 3.21 -12.55 -21.24
CA ALA A 379 4.62 -12.83 -21.01
C ALA A 379 4.85 -13.64 -19.72
N PRO A 380 5.89 -14.48 -19.67
CA PRO A 380 6.33 -15.08 -18.41
C PRO A 380 6.96 -14.02 -17.50
N VAL A 381 6.67 -14.13 -16.21
CA VAL A 381 7.25 -13.36 -15.12
C VAL A 381 8.08 -14.32 -14.26
N ARG A 382 9.39 -14.12 -14.26
CA ARG A 382 10.34 -15.00 -13.58
C ARG A 382 10.69 -14.46 -12.19
N ASN A 383 10.81 -15.36 -11.21
CA ASN A 383 11.32 -15.04 -9.87
C ASN A 383 12.85 -14.78 -9.89
N ALA A 384 13.43 -14.58 -8.69
CA ALA A 384 14.87 -14.38 -8.54
C ALA A 384 15.71 -15.59 -8.99
N SER A 385 15.17 -16.82 -8.93
CA SER A 385 15.85 -18.03 -9.38
C SER A 385 15.79 -18.24 -10.90
N GLY A 386 15.15 -17.33 -11.65
CA GLY A 386 14.95 -17.46 -13.10
C GLY A 386 13.82 -18.42 -13.52
N LYS A 387 13.11 -19.05 -12.57
CA LYS A 387 11.94 -19.89 -12.88
C LYS A 387 10.72 -19.00 -13.11
N VAL A 388 9.82 -19.42 -14.01
CA VAL A 388 8.54 -18.71 -14.19
C VAL A 388 7.72 -18.82 -12.90
N ALA A 389 7.39 -17.69 -12.31
CA ALA A 389 6.52 -17.62 -11.14
C ALA A 389 5.06 -17.40 -11.56
N PHE A 390 4.84 -16.54 -12.55
CA PHE A 390 3.51 -16.20 -13.06
C PHE A 390 3.56 -15.96 -14.56
N TYR A 391 2.40 -16.04 -15.21
CA TYR A 391 2.17 -15.38 -16.51
C TYR A 391 1.41 -14.08 -16.29
N ILE A 392 1.87 -13.01 -16.91
CA ILE A 392 1.12 -11.76 -16.99
C ILE A 392 0.38 -11.70 -18.32
N GLY A 393 -0.90 -11.33 -18.28
CA GLY A 393 -1.66 -10.90 -19.46
C GLY A 393 -2.06 -9.44 -19.31
N VAL A 394 -1.64 -8.58 -20.24
CA VAL A 394 -1.98 -7.14 -20.28
C VAL A 394 -2.95 -6.89 -21.43
N GLN A 395 -4.15 -6.45 -21.09
CA GLN A 395 -5.25 -6.26 -22.04
C GLN A 395 -5.37 -4.79 -22.42
N LEU A 396 -5.64 -4.55 -23.70
CA LEU A 396 -5.90 -3.21 -24.22
C LEU A 396 -7.05 -3.27 -25.22
N ASP A 397 -8.08 -2.45 -24.98
CA ASP A 397 -9.20 -2.34 -25.89
C ASP A 397 -8.83 -1.50 -27.12
N VAL A 398 -8.89 -2.12 -28.29
CA VAL A 398 -8.59 -1.50 -29.59
C VAL A 398 -9.80 -1.59 -30.54
N THR A 399 -11.02 -1.64 -29.97
CA THR A 399 -12.26 -1.69 -30.76
C THR A 399 -12.51 -0.38 -31.52
N ASP A 400 -12.17 0.76 -30.93
CA ASP A 400 -12.46 2.09 -31.44
C ASP A 400 -11.16 2.80 -31.86
N ILE A 401 -10.77 2.64 -33.13
CA ILE A 401 -9.47 3.08 -33.66
C ILE A 401 -9.29 4.61 -33.55
N GLU A 402 -10.37 5.39 -33.68
CA GLU A 402 -10.30 6.86 -33.57
C GLU A 402 -10.04 7.34 -32.14
N LYS A 403 -10.58 6.65 -31.13
CA LYS A 403 -10.24 6.90 -29.71
C LYS A 403 -8.82 6.42 -29.40
N TYR A 404 -8.40 5.34 -30.05
CA TYR A 404 -7.08 4.74 -29.89
C TYR A 404 -5.97 5.67 -30.39
N GLU A 405 -6.12 6.32 -31.54
CA GLU A 405 -5.14 7.28 -32.09
C GLU A 405 -5.13 8.62 -31.36
N LYS A 406 -6.29 9.14 -30.91
CA LYS A 406 -6.38 10.43 -30.20
C LYS A 406 -5.75 10.43 -28.79
N THR A 407 -5.59 9.26 -28.16
CA THR A 407 -5.01 9.13 -26.81
C THR A 407 -3.47 9.04 -26.83
N ASP A 408 -2.86 8.99 -28.01
CA ASP A 408 -1.43 8.75 -28.22
C ASP A 408 -0.63 10.03 -28.47
N LYS A 409 -0.57 10.93 -27.48
CA LYS A 409 0.34 12.10 -27.52
C LYS A 409 1.65 11.90 -26.74
N GLY A 410 2.04 10.66 -26.40
CA GLY A 410 3.30 10.49 -25.67
C GLY A 410 3.86 9.07 -25.43
N MET A 411 3.10 7.98 -25.59
CA MET A 411 3.64 6.62 -25.39
C MET A 411 2.82 5.58 -26.14
N SER A 412 3.49 4.83 -27.02
CA SER A 412 2.81 3.81 -27.84
C SER A 412 2.12 2.76 -26.96
N SER A 413 1.02 2.21 -27.46
CA SER A 413 0.26 1.14 -26.78
C SER A 413 1.14 -0.04 -26.37
N HIS A 414 2.10 -0.40 -27.23
CA HIS A 414 3.06 -1.45 -26.93
C HIS A 414 3.96 -1.08 -25.74
N MET A 415 4.43 0.17 -25.66
CA MET A 415 5.20 0.65 -24.51
C MET A 415 4.40 0.64 -23.21
N LYS A 416 3.10 0.95 -23.25
CA LYS A 416 2.21 0.86 -22.05
C LYS A 416 2.13 -0.58 -21.55
N GLN A 417 1.97 -1.55 -22.46
CA GLN A 417 1.92 -2.96 -22.10
C GLN A 417 3.25 -3.46 -21.54
N LEU A 418 4.36 -3.15 -22.21
CA LEU A 418 5.70 -3.52 -21.75
C LEU A 418 6.05 -2.84 -20.42
N GLY A 419 5.58 -1.61 -20.19
CA GLY A 419 5.73 -0.90 -18.92
C GLY A 419 5.05 -1.66 -17.77
N ALA A 420 3.83 -2.15 -17.98
CA ALA A 420 3.13 -2.99 -16.99
C ALA A 420 3.89 -4.30 -16.73
N VAL A 421 4.34 -5.00 -17.79
CA VAL A 421 5.16 -6.22 -17.65
C VAL A 421 6.43 -5.94 -16.86
N GLY A 422 7.13 -4.83 -17.15
CA GLY A 422 8.32 -4.41 -16.43
C GLY A 422 8.07 -4.15 -14.95
N ALA A 423 7.00 -3.42 -14.63
CA ALA A 423 6.62 -3.13 -13.24
C ALA A 423 6.28 -4.41 -12.46
N VAL A 424 5.51 -5.33 -13.06
CA VAL A 424 5.21 -6.64 -12.45
C VAL A 424 6.48 -7.47 -12.25
N ARG A 425 7.38 -7.53 -13.23
CA ARG A 425 8.65 -8.27 -13.11
C ARG A 425 9.49 -7.75 -11.95
N VAL A 426 9.56 -6.44 -11.77
CA VAL A 426 10.26 -5.81 -10.63
C VAL A 426 9.58 -6.20 -9.31
N ALA A 427 8.25 -6.12 -9.24
CA ALA A 427 7.49 -6.47 -8.04
C ALA A 427 7.71 -7.95 -7.62
N VAL A 428 7.62 -8.87 -8.58
CA VAL A 428 7.79 -10.32 -8.33
C VAL A 428 9.23 -10.67 -7.93
N ARG A 429 10.23 -10.08 -8.58
CA ARG A 429 11.65 -10.32 -8.23
C ARG A 429 12.02 -9.84 -6.84
N SER A 430 11.48 -8.71 -6.40
CA SER A 430 11.78 -8.13 -5.09
C SER A 430 11.22 -8.93 -3.90
N LEU A 431 10.27 -9.84 -4.13
CA LEU A 431 9.55 -10.54 -3.07
C LEU A 431 9.98 -11.99 -2.84
N LEU A 432 10.59 -12.62 -3.85
CA LEU A 432 10.98 -14.03 -3.80
C LEU A 432 12.51 -14.19 -3.64
N GLY A 433 13.15 -13.31 -2.86
CA GLY A 433 14.59 -13.22 -2.74
C GLY A 433 15.17 -13.93 -1.50
N VAL A 434 16.08 -14.88 -1.80
CA VAL A 434 17.04 -15.59 -0.93
C VAL A 434 16.47 -16.81 -0.18
N GLU A 435 16.53 -17.99 -0.83
CA GLU A 435 16.67 -19.24 -0.06
C GLU A 435 17.99 -19.18 0.72
N PRO A 436 18.04 -19.67 1.97
CA PRO A 436 19.29 -19.74 2.71
C PRO A 436 20.28 -20.61 1.92
N SER A 437 21.46 -20.05 1.66
CA SER A 437 22.60 -20.80 1.12
C SER A 437 22.77 -22.09 1.94
N LYS A 438 22.71 -23.23 1.24
CA LYS A 438 22.95 -24.56 1.83
C LYS A 438 24.35 -24.67 2.41
#